data_AF-A0A2D2C222-F1
#
_entry.id   AF-A0A2D2C222-F1
#
_cell.length_a   1.000
_cell.length_b   1.000
_cell.length_c   1.000
_cell.angle_alpha   90.00
_cell.angle_beta   90.00
_cell.angle_gamma   90.00
#
_symmetry.space_group_name_H-M   'P 1'
#
loop_
_entity.id
_entity.type
_entity.pdbx_description
1 polymer ?
#
loop_
_entity_poly.entity_id
_entity_poly.type
_entity_poly.pdbx_seq_one_letter_code
_entity_poly.pdbx_strand_id
1 'polypeptide(L)'
;MQKILTAVSRTGEAVPAVGLDFMNGQHSALGGTVIIPRPGVYQIVSTQPAYISATGPAGAAPGSTYLAPGLPQHLIFGLNDTIRSAAVDADGELFVVPLKTE
;
A
#
# COMPACT_ATOMS: atom_id res chain seq x y z
N MET A 1 14.04 -8.15 13.54
CA MET A 1 13.91 -9.16 12.47
C MET A 1 13.25 -8.45 11.29
N GLN A 2 13.97 -8.26 10.19
CA GLN A 2 13.48 -7.47 9.05
C GLN A 2 12.52 -8.35 8.23
N LYS A 3 11.22 -8.04 8.24
CA LYS A 3 10.23 -8.74 7.40
C LYS A 3 10.54 -8.40 5.93
N ILE A 4 11.10 -9.36 5.18
CA ILE A 4 11.27 -9.23 3.73
C ILE A 4 9.93 -9.56 3.09
N LEU A 5 9.21 -8.55 2.60
CA LEU A 5 8.04 -8.78 1.75
C LEU A 5 8.52 -9.35 0.41
N THR A 6 7.74 -10.24 -0.17
CA THR A 6 8.03 -10.88 -1.45
C THR A 6 6.87 -10.54 -2.40
N ALA A 7 7.19 -9.94 -3.54
CA ALA A 7 6.23 -9.78 -4.64
C ALA A 7 6.21 -11.06 -5.49
N VAL A 8 5.14 -11.34 -6.21
CA VAL A 8 5.08 -12.49 -7.14
C VAL A 8 4.98 -11.97 -8.57
N SER A 9 5.88 -12.38 -9.45
CA SER A 9 5.84 -11.96 -10.85
C SER A 9 4.62 -12.56 -11.59
N ARG A 10 4.34 -12.07 -12.80
CA ARG A 10 3.32 -12.66 -13.69
C ARG A 10 3.60 -14.13 -14.04
N THR A 11 4.84 -14.59 -13.88
CA THR A 11 5.26 -15.99 -14.10
C THR A 11 5.27 -16.83 -12.82
N GLY A 12 4.80 -16.29 -11.69
CA GLY A 12 4.72 -17.01 -10.41
C GLY A 12 6.04 -17.04 -9.63
N GLU A 13 7.06 -16.32 -10.08
CA GLU A 13 8.34 -16.27 -9.38
C GLU A 13 8.24 -15.30 -8.20
N ALA A 14 8.71 -15.76 -7.03
CA ALA A 14 8.97 -14.89 -5.90
C ALA A 14 10.04 -13.86 -6.28
N VAL A 15 9.62 -12.63 -6.56
CA VAL A 15 10.51 -11.49 -6.72
C VAL A 15 10.72 -10.95 -5.31
N PRO A 16 11.91 -11.16 -4.71
CA PRO A 16 12.20 -10.53 -3.43
C PRO A 16 11.96 -9.02 -3.60
N ALA A 17 11.28 -8.36 -2.66
CA ALA A 17 11.00 -6.93 -2.74
C ALA A 17 12.28 -6.12 -2.45
N VAL A 18 13.37 -6.46 -3.14
CA VAL A 18 14.67 -5.79 -3.10
C VAL A 18 14.46 -4.47 -3.82
N GLY A 19 14.34 -3.41 -3.03
CA GLY A 19 14.05 -2.05 -3.50
C GLY A 19 13.03 -1.30 -2.68
N LEU A 20 12.34 -1.96 -1.73
CA LEU A 20 11.37 -1.29 -0.88
C LEU A 20 12.04 -0.79 0.40
N ASP A 21 12.33 0.51 0.43
CA ASP A 21 12.81 1.16 1.64
C ASP A 21 11.63 1.48 2.57
N PHE A 22 11.19 0.46 3.31
CA PHE A 22 10.15 0.63 4.33
C PHE A 22 10.62 1.49 5.52
N MET A 23 11.91 1.77 5.68
CA MET A 23 12.40 2.60 6.80
C MET A 23 11.91 4.04 6.68
N ASN A 24 11.64 4.50 5.46
CA ASN A 24 11.11 5.83 5.16
C ASN A 24 9.60 5.82 4.86
N GLY A 25 8.94 4.66 4.94
CA GLY A 25 7.52 4.49 4.70
C GLY A 25 6.66 4.54 5.96
N GLN A 26 5.36 4.78 5.78
CA GLN A 26 4.36 4.58 6.82
C GLN A 26 3.79 3.16 6.76
N HIS A 27 3.41 2.66 7.92
CA HIS A 27 2.86 1.32 8.11
C HIS A 27 1.57 1.39 8.92
N SER A 28 0.53 0.69 8.48
CA SER A 28 -0.75 0.56 9.20
C SER A 28 -1.31 -0.85 9.05
N ALA A 29 -2.03 -1.34 10.07
CA ALA A 29 -2.89 -2.51 9.90
C ALA A 29 -3.98 -2.23 8.84
N LEU A 30 -4.37 -3.26 8.10
CA LEU A 30 -5.54 -3.20 7.22
C LEU A 30 -6.81 -2.92 8.03
N GLY A 31 -7.69 -2.07 7.50
CA GLY A 31 -8.80 -1.49 8.26
C GLY A 31 -8.45 -0.13 8.89
N GLY A 32 -7.17 0.24 8.89
CA GLY A 32 -6.69 1.52 9.39
C GLY A 32 -6.63 2.62 8.33
N THR A 33 -6.10 3.77 8.76
CA THR A 33 -5.90 4.95 7.93
C THR A 33 -4.44 5.43 7.98
N VAL A 34 -3.97 5.98 6.86
CA VAL A 34 -2.63 6.55 6.70
C VAL A 34 -2.78 7.98 6.20
N ILE A 35 -2.12 8.94 6.85
CA ILE A 35 -2.16 10.36 6.45
C ILE A 35 -0.87 10.68 5.68
N ILE A 36 -1.03 11.20 4.47
CA ILE A 36 0.08 11.57 3.60
C ILE A 36 0.70 12.90 4.05
N PRO A 37 1.98 12.91 4.48
CA PRO A 37 2.58 14.08 5.12
C PRO A 37 3.12 15.09 4.12
N ARG A 38 3.31 14.69 2.85
CA ARG A 38 3.82 15.52 1.75
C ARG A 38 3.19 15.10 0.42
N PRO A 39 2.92 16.02 -0.51
CA PRO A 39 2.47 15.64 -1.83
C PRO A 39 3.58 14.88 -2.58
N GLY A 40 3.20 13.92 -3.42
CA GLY A 40 4.17 13.14 -4.17
C GLY A 40 3.66 11.82 -4.74
N VAL A 41 4.60 11.05 -5.28
CA VAL A 41 4.38 9.68 -5.75
C VAL A 41 4.75 8.72 -4.63
N TYR A 42 3.83 7.83 -4.31
CA TYR A 42 3.98 6.81 -3.28
C TYR A 42 3.81 5.43 -3.87
N GLN A 43 4.59 4.49 -3.35
CA GLN A 43 4.38 3.08 -3.54
C GLN A 43 3.55 2.53 -2.40
N ILE A 44 2.54 1.73 -2.73
CA ILE A 44 1.68 1.07 -1.76
C ILE A 44 1.76 -0.43 -1.96
N VAL A 45 1.94 -1.16 -0.86
CA VAL A 45 1.99 -2.63 -0.83
C VAL A 45 1.14 -3.12 0.32
N SER A 46 0.40 -4.20 0.11
CA SER A 46 -0.33 -4.91 1.16
C SER A 46 0.20 -6.33 1.33
N THR A 47 0.20 -6.88 2.54
CA THR A 47 0.54 -8.30 2.78
C THR A 47 -0.60 -9.25 2.49
N GLN A 48 -1.84 -8.74 2.41
CA GLN A 48 -3.06 -9.50 2.13
C GLN A 48 -3.90 -8.82 1.06
N PRO A 49 -4.87 -9.50 0.44
CA PRO A 49 -5.80 -8.87 -0.47
C PRO A 49 -6.53 -7.71 0.24
N ALA A 50 -6.48 -6.52 -0.34
CA ALA A 50 -7.00 -5.31 0.29
C ALA A 50 -7.60 -4.35 -0.71
N TYR A 51 -8.54 -3.53 -0.25
CA TYR A 51 -8.93 -2.30 -0.94
C TYR A 51 -8.29 -1.09 -0.25
N ILE A 52 -7.90 -0.11 -1.04
CA ILE A 52 -7.53 1.22 -0.55
C ILE A 52 -8.39 2.29 -1.20
N SER A 53 -8.63 3.40 -0.51
CA SER A 53 -9.30 4.57 -1.08
C SER A 53 -8.79 5.86 -0.45
N ALA A 54 -8.64 6.91 -1.27
CA ALA A 54 -8.30 8.25 -0.81
C ALA A 54 -9.52 9.19 -0.70
N THR A 55 -10.61 8.89 -1.42
CA THR A 55 -11.77 9.79 -1.56
C THR A 55 -12.98 9.36 -0.75
N GLY A 56 -12.96 8.16 -0.16
CA GLY A 56 -14.09 7.61 0.59
C GLY A 56 -13.71 6.39 1.42
N PRO A 57 -14.69 5.57 1.84
CA PRO A 57 -14.42 4.28 2.47
C PRO A 57 -13.75 3.33 1.47
N ALA A 58 -12.81 2.52 1.96
CA ALA A 58 -12.19 1.47 1.16
C ALA A 58 -13.10 0.24 1.08
N GLY A 59 -13.27 -0.32 -0.12
CA GLY A 59 -14.03 -1.56 -0.33
C GLY A 59 -14.26 -1.86 -1.81
N ALA A 60 -15.16 -2.80 -2.11
CA ALA A 60 -15.59 -3.09 -3.48
C ALA A 60 -16.54 -2.00 -4.05
N ALA A 61 -16.12 -0.74 -3.95
CA ALA A 61 -16.89 0.44 -4.32
C ALA A 61 -16.09 1.34 -5.28
N PRO A 62 -16.77 2.18 -6.10
CA PRO A 62 -16.09 3.16 -6.94
C PRO A 62 -15.15 4.05 -6.14
N GLY A 63 -13.97 4.36 -6.71
CA GLY A 63 -12.95 5.16 -6.03
C GLY A 63 -12.08 4.37 -5.04
N SER A 64 -12.26 3.06 -4.95
CA SER A 64 -11.30 2.16 -4.32
C SER A 64 -10.42 1.47 -5.35
N THR A 65 -9.20 1.14 -4.94
CA THR A 65 -8.24 0.37 -5.71
C THR A 65 -7.97 -0.94 -4.99
N TYR A 66 -8.06 -2.05 -5.72
CA TYR A 66 -7.68 -3.36 -5.20
C TYR A 66 -6.16 -3.54 -5.23
N LEU A 67 -5.60 -4.03 -4.13
CA LEU A 67 -4.20 -4.42 -3.97
C LEU A 67 -4.12 -5.94 -3.84
N ALA A 68 -3.44 -6.57 -4.77
CA ALA A 68 -3.04 -7.95 -4.62
C ALA A 68 -1.87 -8.06 -3.62
N PRO A 69 -1.79 -9.15 -2.82
CA PRO A 69 -0.72 -9.35 -1.86
C PRO A 69 0.67 -9.22 -2.49
N GLY A 70 1.53 -8.42 -1.86
CA GLY A 70 2.93 -8.24 -2.26
C GLY A 70 3.14 -7.48 -3.57
N LEU A 71 2.09 -7.12 -4.33
CA LEU A 71 2.24 -6.37 -5.57
C LEU A 71 2.24 -4.86 -5.30
N PRO A 72 3.35 -4.15 -5.60
CA PRO A 72 3.40 -2.72 -5.44
C PRO A 72 2.54 -2.00 -6.46
N GLN A 73 1.84 -0.96 -6.00
CA GLN A 73 1.16 0.01 -6.85
C GLN A 73 1.71 1.41 -6.60
N HIS A 74 1.77 2.22 -7.65
CA HIS A 74 2.21 3.61 -7.56
C HIS A 74 1.01 4.55 -7.69
N LEU A 75 0.80 5.39 -6.68
CA LEU A 75 -0.26 6.38 -6.65
C LEU A 75 0.32 7.77 -6.33
N ILE A 76 -0.36 8.79 -6.83
CA ILE A 76 -0.04 10.18 -6.57
C ILE A 76 -1.00 10.68 -5.50
N PHE A 77 -0.45 11.31 -4.46
CA PHE A 77 -1.23 11.89 -3.38
C PHE A 77 -0.86 13.34 -3.16
N GLY A 78 -1.85 14.13 -2.73
CA GLY A 78 -1.69 15.48 -2.23
C GLY A 78 -1.25 15.52 -0.76
N LEU A 79 -0.99 16.74 -0.29
CA LEU A 79 -0.69 16.99 1.12
C LEU A 79 -1.91 16.67 1.99
N ASN A 80 -1.71 15.91 3.06
CA ASN A 80 -2.73 15.48 4.03
C ASN A 80 -3.84 14.60 3.44
N ASP A 81 -3.65 14.04 2.24
CA ASP A 81 -4.53 13.00 1.73
C ASP A 81 -4.58 11.84 2.72
N THR A 82 -5.77 11.27 2.91
CA THR A 82 -5.98 10.15 3.83
C THR A 82 -6.25 8.89 3.03
N ILE A 83 -5.34 7.93 3.12
CA ILE A 83 -5.55 6.59 2.57
C ILE A 83 -6.29 5.78 3.62
N ARG A 84 -7.46 5.26 3.26
CA ARG A 84 -8.19 4.26 4.05
C ARG A 84 -7.93 2.89 3.45
N SER A 85 -7.87 1.86 4.29
CA SER A 85 -7.69 0.48 3.85
C SER A 85 -8.78 -0.43 4.40
N ALA A 86 -9.10 -1.48 3.67
CA ALA A 86 -9.98 -2.55 4.11
C ALA A 86 -9.40 -3.90 3.68
N ALA A 87 -9.27 -4.83 4.62
CA ALA A 87 -8.94 -6.21 4.31
C ALA A 87 -10.09 -6.88 3.55
N VAL A 88 -9.77 -7.77 2.61
CA VAL A 88 -10.78 -8.58 1.91
C VAL A 88 -11.06 -9.86 2.69
N ASP A 89 -10.00 -10.63 3.00
CA ASP A 89 -10.15 -11.99 3.54
C ASP A 89 -9.56 -12.19 4.93
N ALA A 90 -8.45 -11.50 5.24
CA ALA A 90 -7.69 -11.71 6.47
C ALA A 90 -6.96 -10.43 6.90
N ASP A 91 -6.65 -10.36 8.20
CA ASP A 91 -5.83 -9.30 8.77
C ASP A 91 -4.46 -9.24 8.08
N GLY A 92 -3.96 -8.01 7.91
CA GLY A 92 -2.69 -7.76 7.23
C GLY A 92 -2.17 -6.36 7.47
N GLU A 93 -1.11 -6.03 6.75
CA GLU A 93 -0.37 -4.78 6.88
C GLU A 93 -0.36 -4.04 5.54
N LEU A 94 -0.56 -2.72 5.59
CA LEU A 94 -0.39 -1.78 4.49
C LEU A 94 0.90 -0.99 4.69
N PHE A 95 1.70 -0.92 3.64
CA PHE A 95 2.91 -0.12 3.58
C PHE A 95 2.74 0.97 2.54
N VAL A 96 3.05 2.22 2.92
CA VAL A 96 2.97 3.40 2.07
C VAL A 96 4.32 4.09 2.08
N VAL A 97 5.08 3.95 0.99
CA VAL A 97 6.48 4.37 0.89
C VAL A 97 6.60 5.53 -0.09
N PRO A 98 7.16 6.69 0.30
CA PRO A 98 7.40 7.78 -0.64
C PRO A 98 8.47 7.38 -1.67
N LEU A 99 8.21 7.62 -2.96
CA LEU A 99 9.18 7.45 -4.03
C LEU A 99 9.75 8.79 -4.52
N LYS A 100 8.89 9.81 -4.58
CA LYS A 100 9.26 11.18 -4.94
C LYS A 100 8.31 12.13 -4.26
N THR A 101 8.83 13.02 -3.43
CA THR A 101 8.05 14.09 -2.77
C THR A 101 8.62 15.45 -3.15
N GLU A 102 7.78 16.48 -3.10
CA GLU A 102 8.18 17.88 -3.25
C GLU A 102 8.86 18.43 -1.98
#